data_AF-A0A379LLE5-F1
#
_entry.id   AF-A0A379LLE5-F1
#
_cell.length_a   1.000
_cell.length_b   1.000
_cell.length_c   1.000
_cell.angle_alpha   90.00
_cell.angle_beta   90.00
_cell.angle_gamma   90.00
#
_symmetry.space_group_name_H-M   'P 1'
#
loop_
_entity.id
_entity.type
_entity.pdbx_description
1 polymer ?
#
loop_
_entity_poly.entity_id
_entity_poly.type
_entity_poly.pdbx_seq_one_letter_code
_entity_poly.pdbx_strand_id
1 'polypeptide(L)'
;MKKIVMLSAAAILGLSGISLSQAEDVIDPAAKTTEVAAETTDAPADAAEAPADAEATDAEAEAGAEAAAPAEPVEEEPIPEDTPQVKKLIALYPKLVERIQPYGKVCFEGDDNCDITLTASSTGVEGEVRDGKAVYDAICQTCHGSGVLGAPKFGDAGAWGPRIAQGTNTLYDHAINGLNAMPARGGADIPDEEVQNAVDYMVEQSS
;
A
#
# COMPACT_ATOMS: atom_id res chain seq x y z
N MET A 1 -24.41 -41.14 41.72
CA MET A 1 -23.56 -40.75 42.88
C MET A 1 -22.78 -39.50 42.51
N LYS A 2 -22.97 -38.42 43.28
CA LYS A 2 -22.12 -37.21 43.46
C LYS A 2 -21.65 -36.43 42.21
N LYS A 3 -21.78 -35.09 42.09
CA LYS A 3 -22.37 -33.99 42.88
C LYS A 3 -22.51 -32.82 41.90
N ILE A 4 -23.69 -32.22 41.85
CA ILE A 4 -23.95 -30.90 41.24
C ILE A 4 -23.35 -29.85 42.19
N VAL A 5 -22.56 -28.92 41.67
CA VAL A 5 -22.18 -27.69 42.40
C VAL A 5 -22.63 -26.51 41.56
N MET A 6 -23.81 -26.00 41.91
CA MET A 6 -24.25 -24.64 41.66
C MET A 6 -23.60 -23.72 42.70
N LEU A 7 -23.06 -22.58 42.26
CA LEU A 7 -22.73 -21.39 43.05
C LEU A 7 -22.95 -20.20 42.10
N SER A 8 -24.15 -19.61 42.09
CA SER A 8 -24.60 -18.48 42.92
C SER A 8 -24.01 -17.13 42.51
N ALA A 9 -24.96 -16.28 42.08
CA ALA A 9 -24.82 -14.86 41.78
C ALA A 9 -24.41 -14.02 43.00
N ALA A 10 -23.66 -12.95 42.76
CA ALA A 10 -23.61 -11.78 43.61
C ALA A 10 -23.61 -10.54 42.73
N ALA A 11 -24.77 -9.88 42.69
CA ALA A 11 -24.93 -8.52 42.22
C ALA A 11 -24.27 -7.56 43.22
N ILE A 12 -23.51 -6.58 42.72
CA ILE A 12 -23.17 -5.37 43.48
C ILE A 12 -23.66 -4.18 42.65
N LEU A 13 -24.80 -3.66 43.11
CA LEU A 13 -25.42 -2.40 42.73
C LEU A 13 -24.97 -1.33 43.74
N GLY A 14 -24.68 -0.13 43.25
CA GLY A 14 -24.61 1.09 44.06
C GLY A 14 -23.22 1.73 44.12
N LEU A 15 -23.05 3.06 44.06
CA LEU A 15 -23.98 4.18 44.20
C LEU A 15 -23.27 5.45 43.70
N SER A 16 -24.05 6.39 43.13
CA SER A 16 -23.89 7.86 43.21
C SER A 16 -22.65 8.50 42.54
N GLY A 17 -22.70 9.61 41.79
CA GLY A 17 -23.74 10.62 41.58
C GLY A 17 -23.05 12.00 41.46
N ILE A 18 -23.36 12.72 40.38
CA ILE A 18 -23.49 14.19 40.28
C ILE A 18 -22.22 15.06 40.50
N SER A 19 -21.76 15.73 39.44
CA SER A 19 -21.78 17.20 39.46
C SER A 19 -21.72 17.84 38.07
N LEU A 20 -22.58 18.84 37.96
CA LEU A 20 -22.87 19.79 36.90
C LEU A 20 -21.70 20.77 36.71
N SER A 21 -21.47 21.27 35.49
CA SER A 21 -21.51 22.72 35.20
C SER A 21 -21.35 22.99 33.71
N GLN A 22 -22.39 23.64 33.18
CA GLN A 22 -22.42 24.35 31.90
C GLN A 22 -21.55 25.60 31.99
N ALA A 23 -20.99 26.03 30.87
CA ALA A 23 -20.86 27.45 30.53
C ALA A 23 -20.59 27.55 29.03
N GLU A 24 -21.65 27.73 28.26
CA GLU A 24 -21.61 28.53 27.04
C GLU A 24 -21.34 29.99 27.44
N ASP A 25 -20.43 30.67 26.75
CA ASP A 25 -20.53 32.13 26.60
C ASP A 25 -20.06 32.51 25.19
N VAL A 26 -21.00 33.09 24.47
CA VAL A 26 -20.93 33.65 23.14
C VAL A 26 -20.54 35.10 23.30
N ILE A 27 -19.45 35.58 22.71
CA ILE A 27 -19.32 36.96 22.20
C ILE A 27 -18.20 36.99 21.14
N ASP A 28 -18.61 37.24 19.89
CA ASP A 28 -17.86 38.01 18.89
C ASP A 28 -18.38 39.46 19.00
N PRO A 29 -17.57 40.52 18.79
CA PRO A 29 -17.40 40.98 17.42
C PRO A 29 -16.03 41.61 17.06
N ALA A 30 -15.72 41.51 15.78
CA ALA A 30 -14.71 42.24 15.01
C ALA A 30 -14.50 43.73 15.36
N ALA A 31 -13.25 44.21 15.29
CA ALA A 31 -12.78 45.22 14.30
C ALA A 31 -11.36 45.78 14.60
N LYS A 32 -10.44 45.51 13.65
CA LYS A 32 -9.66 46.47 12.83
C LYS A 32 -8.55 47.37 13.46
N THR A 33 -7.34 47.14 12.91
CA THR A 33 -6.21 48.05 12.53
C THR A 33 -5.39 48.79 13.58
N THR A 34 -4.06 48.61 13.48
CA THR A 34 -3.02 49.55 12.94
C THR A 34 -1.66 48.84 13.06
N GLU A 35 -1.00 48.40 11.99
CA GLU A 35 -0.03 49.17 11.18
C GLU A 35 0.95 50.01 12.02
N VAL A 36 2.23 49.60 12.06
CA VAL A 36 3.38 50.44 11.70
C VAL A 36 4.45 49.56 11.05
N ALA A 37 4.77 49.92 9.81
CA ALA A 37 5.88 49.45 8.99
C ALA A 37 7.21 50.11 9.35
N ALA A 38 8.32 49.44 9.02
CA ALA A 38 9.47 49.98 8.26
C ALA A 38 10.56 48.88 8.23
N GLU A 39 10.86 48.26 7.07
CA GLU A 39 11.86 48.72 6.06
C GLU A 39 13.30 48.64 6.59
N THR A 40 14.32 48.13 5.90
CA THR A 40 14.62 47.67 4.53
C THR A 40 15.79 46.68 4.67
N THR A 41 16.07 45.75 3.76
CA THR A 41 16.91 45.86 2.53
C THR A 41 17.17 44.40 2.10
N ASP A 42 17.40 43.97 0.88
CA ASP A 42 17.40 44.49 -0.49
C ASP A 42 17.67 43.22 -1.34
N ALA A 43 16.97 43.09 -2.46
CA ALA A 43 17.17 42.03 -3.45
C ALA A 43 18.37 42.44 -4.38
N PRO A 44 18.82 41.68 -5.41
CA PRO A 44 17.95 41.13 -6.45
C PRO A 44 18.34 39.75 -7.00
N ALA A 45 17.37 39.18 -7.71
CA ALA A 45 17.55 38.14 -8.71
C ALA A 45 18.26 38.71 -9.95
N ASP A 46 19.05 37.88 -10.62
CA ASP A 46 19.42 38.06 -12.01
C ASP A 46 19.16 36.75 -12.75
N ALA A 47 18.40 36.87 -13.84
CA ALA A 47 18.14 35.84 -14.81
C ALA A 47 18.77 36.30 -16.13
N ALA A 48 19.64 35.47 -16.71
CA ALA A 48 20.05 35.51 -18.10
C ALA A 48 20.58 34.11 -18.44
N GLU A 49 19.97 33.34 -19.32
CA GLU A 49 20.01 33.44 -20.79
C GLU A 49 20.87 32.28 -21.33
N ALA A 50 20.26 31.43 -22.15
CA ALA A 50 20.97 30.41 -22.94
C ALA A 50 21.70 31.09 -24.11
N PRO A 51 22.72 30.45 -24.67
CA PRO A 51 22.51 29.98 -26.04
C PRO A 51 23.10 28.60 -26.35
N ALA A 52 22.56 28.02 -27.42
CA ALA A 52 23.06 26.85 -28.12
C ALA A 52 24.24 27.20 -29.05
N ASP A 53 25.12 26.23 -29.28
CA ASP A 53 25.85 25.88 -30.54
C ASP A 53 26.80 24.72 -30.17
N ALA A 54 26.60 23.48 -30.61
CA ALA A 54 26.96 22.96 -31.92
C ALA A 54 28.45 23.14 -32.27
N GLU A 55 29.27 22.14 -31.94
CA GLU A 55 30.40 21.79 -32.80
C GLU A 55 30.60 20.27 -32.83
N ALA A 56 30.41 19.73 -34.03
CA ALA A 56 30.77 18.40 -34.43
C ALA A 56 32.29 18.27 -34.44
N THR A 57 32.81 17.12 -34.02
CA THR A 57 34.04 16.60 -34.62
C THR A 57 33.80 15.17 -35.04
N ASP A 58 33.84 15.00 -36.36
CA ASP A 58 33.91 13.73 -37.07
C ASP A 58 35.11 12.90 -36.59
N ALA A 59 34.85 11.63 -36.31
CA ALA A 59 35.83 10.58 -36.46
C ALA A 59 35.13 9.37 -37.05
N GLU A 60 34.95 9.41 -38.38
CA GLU A 60 34.77 8.21 -39.17
C GLU A 60 35.99 7.28 -38.95
N ALA A 61 35.73 6.09 -38.43
CA ALA A 61 36.64 4.96 -38.51
C ALA A 61 35.86 3.76 -39.05
N GLU A 62 35.75 3.75 -40.38
CA GLU A 62 35.95 2.60 -41.25
C GLU A 62 35.60 1.21 -40.67
N ALA A 63 34.43 0.74 -41.12
CA ALA A 63 34.22 -0.59 -41.70
C ALA A 63 35.29 -1.66 -41.38
N GLY A 64 35.11 -2.33 -40.25
CA GLY A 64 35.51 -3.72 -40.06
C GLY A 64 34.29 -4.60 -40.16
N ALA A 65 33.82 -4.88 -41.37
CA ALA A 65 32.91 -5.98 -41.62
C ALA A 65 33.65 -7.29 -41.33
N GLU A 66 33.69 -7.69 -40.06
CA GLU A 66 34.02 -9.07 -39.72
C GLU A 66 32.81 -9.90 -40.17
N ALA A 67 32.98 -10.52 -41.32
CA ALA A 67 32.03 -11.42 -41.92
C ALA A 67 31.48 -12.35 -40.84
N ALA A 68 30.16 -12.27 -40.63
CA ALA A 68 29.43 -13.32 -39.97
C ALA A 68 29.87 -14.64 -40.60
N ALA A 69 30.61 -15.44 -39.82
CA ALA A 69 30.81 -16.83 -40.14
C ALA A 69 29.41 -17.39 -40.45
N PRO A 70 29.23 -18.16 -41.53
CA PRO A 70 27.93 -18.73 -41.83
C PRO A 70 27.47 -19.45 -40.58
N ALA A 71 26.31 -19.05 -40.06
CA ALA A 71 25.63 -19.81 -39.04
C ALA A 71 25.51 -21.23 -39.61
N GLU A 72 26.28 -22.15 -39.02
CA GLU A 72 26.05 -23.58 -39.17
C GLU A 72 24.53 -23.79 -38.96
N PRO A 73 23.86 -24.60 -39.80
CA PRO A 73 22.44 -24.83 -39.64
C PRO A 73 22.23 -25.28 -38.20
N VAL A 74 21.45 -24.51 -37.43
CA VAL A 74 20.94 -24.98 -36.17
C VAL A 74 20.01 -26.12 -36.56
N GLU A 75 20.55 -27.35 -36.57
CA GLU A 75 19.72 -28.54 -36.58
C GLU A 75 18.78 -28.37 -35.39
N GLU A 76 17.48 -28.32 -35.68
CA GLU A 76 16.44 -28.15 -34.69
C GLU A 76 16.47 -29.37 -33.78
N GLU A 77 17.32 -29.31 -32.75
CA GLU A 77 17.38 -30.33 -31.72
C GLU A 77 15.98 -30.39 -31.09
N PRO A 78 15.38 -31.58 -31.01
CA PRO A 78 14.03 -31.72 -30.50
C PRO A 78 13.99 -31.19 -29.07
N ILE A 79 13.03 -30.31 -28.79
CA ILE A 79 12.82 -29.73 -27.46
C ILE A 79 12.84 -30.87 -26.44
N PRO A 80 13.71 -30.81 -25.42
CA PRO A 80 13.84 -31.89 -24.47
C PRO A 80 12.51 -32.14 -23.76
N GLU A 81 11.98 -33.35 -23.94
CA GLU A 81 10.75 -33.80 -23.30
C GLU A 81 10.84 -33.69 -21.77
N ASP A 82 9.77 -33.20 -21.15
CA ASP A 82 9.68 -33.12 -19.69
C ASP A 82 9.98 -34.48 -19.04
N THR A 83 10.81 -34.46 -18.00
CA THR A 83 11.13 -35.67 -17.22
C THR A 83 9.86 -36.30 -16.63
N PRO A 84 9.82 -37.63 -16.35
CA PRO A 84 8.67 -38.27 -15.71
C PRO A 84 8.23 -37.60 -14.41
N GLN A 85 9.16 -36.99 -13.68
CA GLN A 85 8.93 -36.25 -12.44
C GLN A 85 8.19 -34.94 -12.71
N VAL A 86 8.59 -34.18 -13.74
CA VAL A 86 7.91 -32.94 -14.17
C VAL A 86 6.51 -33.27 -14.67
N LYS A 87 6.36 -34.31 -15.50
CA LYS A 87 5.04 -34.79 -15.97
C LYS A 87 4.12 -35.18 -14.81
N LYS A 88 4.66 -35.87 -13.79
CA LYS A 88 3.91 -36.20 -12.56
C LYS A 88 3.52 -34.94 -11.78
N LEU A 89 4.40 -33.95 -11.69
CA LEU A 89 4.12 -32.70 -10.98
C LEU A 89 3.01 -31.90 -11.68
N ILE A 90 3.06 -31.78 -13.01
CA ILE A 90 2.01 -31.13 -13.81
C ILE A 90 0.67 -31.84 -13.61
N ALA A 91 0.65 -33.18 -13.64
CA ALA A 91 -0.57 -33.96 -13.43
C ALA A 91 -1.17 -33.82 -12.02
N LEU A 92 -0.33 -33.63 -11.00
CA LEU A 92 -0.79 -33.39 -9.62
C LEU A 92 -1.35 -31.98 -9.42
N TYR A 93 -0.91 -31.00 -10.22
CA TYR A 93 -1.30 -29.60 -10.08
C TYR A 93 -1.76 -28.98 -11.40
N PRO A 94 -2.87 -29.47 -11.99
CA PRO A 94 -3.35 -29.02 -13.31
C PRO A 94 -3.77 -27.56 -13.34
N LYS A 95 -4.05 -26.96 -12.18
CA LYS A 95 -4.45 -25.55 -12.00
C LYS A 95 -3.39 -24.72 -11.31
N LEU A 96 -2.12 -25.15 -11.36
CA LEU A 96 -1.04 -24.44 -10.67
C LEU A 96 -0.90 -22.99 -11.18
N VAL A 97 -0.90 -22.82 -12.49
CA VAL A 97 -0.81 -21.49 -13.12
C VAL A 97 -2.00 -20.62 -12.74
N GLU A 98 -3.23 -21.13 -12.82
CA GLU A 98 -4.44 -20.41 -12.40
C GLU A 98 -4.40 -19.97 -10.94
N ARG A 99 -3.78 -20.78 -10.06
CA ARG A 99 -3.61 -20.43 -8.64
C ARG A 99 -2.52 -19.41 -8.39
N ILE A 100 -1.52 -19.32 -9.28
CA ILE A 100 -0.42 -18.36 -9.18
C ILE A 100 -0.82 -17.02 -9.82
N GLN A 101 -1.68 -17.01 -10.84
CA GLN A 101 -2.14 -15.81 -11.56
C GLN A 101 -2.59 -14.64 -10.66
N PRO A 102 -3.36 -14.84 -9.56
CA PRO A 102 -3.71 -13.78 -8.60
C PRO A 102 -2.55 -13.34 -7.70
N TYR A 103 -1.33 -13.81 -7.93
CA TYR A 103 -0.16 -13.46 -7.12
C TYR A 103 1.06 -13.13 -7.98
N GLY A 104 0.97 -13.34 -9.30
CA GLY A 104 2.02 -13.07 -10.27
C GLY A 104 1.89 -13.90 -11.54
N LYS A 105 2.61 -13.53 -12.60
CA LYS A 105 2.69 -14.27 -13.86
C LYS A 105 3.95 -15.16 -13.87
N VAL A 106 3.81 -16.41 -14.32
CA VAL A 106 4.97 -17.29 -14.58
C VAL A 106 5.45 -17.03 -16.01
N CYS A 107 6.71 -16.65 -16.16
CA CYS A 107 7.34 -16.42 -17.46
C CYS A 107 8.15 -17.63 -17.91
N PHE A 108 8.04 -17.96 -19.19
CA PHE A 108 8.85 -18.99 -19.83
C PHE A 108 9.82 -18.33 -20.82
N GLU A 109 10.96 -18.99 -21.07
CA GLU A 109 11.93 -18.52 -22.07
C GLU A 109 11.26 -18.40 -23.44
N GLY A 110 11.35 -17.21 -24.04
CA GLY A 110 10.76 -16.89 -25.36
C GLY A 110 9.53 -15.97 -25.32
N ASP A 111 9.04 -15.59 -24.14
CA ASP A 111 7.99 -14.58 -24.01
C ASP A 111 8.59 -13.16 -23.90
N ASP A 112 8.56 -12.39 -24.98
CA ASP A 112 9.14 -11.03 -25.09
C ASP A 112 8.45 -9.94 -24.24
N ASN A 113 7.50 -10.32 -23.37
CA ASN A 113 6.86 -9.42 -22.41
C ASN A 113 6.74 -10.10 -21.04
N CYS A 114 7.78 -9.87 -20.23
CA CYS A 114 7.88 -10.36 -18.87
C CYS A 114 8.53 -9.30 -17.97
N ASP A 115 7.68 -8.46 -17.36
CA ASP A 115 7.99 -7.84 -16.08
C ASP A 115 7.45 -8.77 -14.98
N ILE A 116 8.27 -9.07 -13.97
CA ILE A 116 7.87 -9.84 -12.77
C ILE A 116 8.26 -9.04 -11.54
N THR A 117 7.24 -8.70 -10.75
CA THR A 117 7.34 -8.22 -9.37
C THR A 117 6.38 -9.06 -8.55
N LEU A 118 6.90 -10.12 -7.93
CA LEU A 118 6.15 -10.99 -7.01
C LEU A 118 5.93 -10.24 -5.68
N THR A 119 4.96 -9.34 -5.64
CA THR A 119 4.49 -8.74 -4.38
C THR A 119 3.41 -9.64 -3.80
N ALA A 120 3.69 -10.26 -2.66
CA ALA A 120 2.77 -11.19 -2.02
C ALA A 120 1.39 -10.52 -1.78
N SER A 121 0.35 -11.12 -2.38
CA SER A 121 -1.09 -10.76 -2.34
C SER A 121 -1.56 -9.84 -3.47
N SER A 122 -1.78 -10.38 -4.68
CA SER A 122 -2.19 -9.59 -5.85
C SER A 122 -3.70 -9.64 -6.11
N THR A 123 -4.24 -8.47 -6.43
CA THR A 123 -5.31 -8.28 -7.43
C THR A 123 -4.98 -7.01 -8.23
N GLY A 124 -3.70 -6.79 -8.53
CA GLY A 124 -3.21 -5.66 -9.30
C GLY A 124 -2.20 -6.13 -10.34
N VAL A 125 -2.39 -5.68 -11.58
CA VAL A 125 -1.39 -5.77 -12.66
C VAL A 125 -0.20 -4.90 -12.24
N GLU A 126 1.03 -5.38 -12.48
CA GLU A 126 2.24 -4.61 -12.18
C GLU A 126 2.13 -3.18 -12.73
N GLY A 127 2.26 -2.20 -11.84
CA GLY A 127 2.19 -0.77 -12.16
C GLY A 127 0.83 -0.10 -12.00
N GLU A 128 -0.26 -0.82 -11.71
CA GLU A 128 -1.54 -0.19 -11.35
C GLU A 128 -1.79 -0.15 -9.85
N VAL A 129 -2.03 1.06 -9.34
CA VAL A 129 -2.43 1.32 -7.95
C VAL A 129 -3.78 0.66 -7.69
N ARG A 130 -3.82 -0.30 -6.76
CA ARG A 130 -5.06 -0.99 -6.38
C ARG A 130 -6.01 -0.08 -5.60
N ASP A 131 -7.30 -0.35 -5.74
CA ASP A 131 -8.33 0.31 -4.93
C ASP A 131 -8.28 -0.13 -3.46
N GLY A 132 -8.88 0.68 -2.59
CA GLY A 132 -8.80 0.48 -1.15
C GLY A 132 -9.44 -0.81 -0.64
N LYS A 133 -10.52 -1.27 -1.30
CA LYS A 133 -11.18 -2.51 -0.93
C LYS A 133 -10.31 -3.71 -1.29
N ALA A 134 -9.70 -3.70 -2.47
CA ALA A 134 -8.76 -4.74 -2.89
C ALA A 134 -7.58 -4.87 -1.92
N VAL A 135 -6.98 -3.75 -1.52
CA VAL A 135 -5.87 -3.74 -0.54
C VAL A 135 -6.35 -4.20 0.83
N TYR A 136 -7.53 -3.76 1.28
CA TYR A 136 -8.12 -4.20 2.54
C TYR A 136 -8.34 -5.72 2.58
N ASP A 137 -8.99 -6.27 1.57
CA ASP A 137 -9.29 -7.71 1.50
C ASP A 137 -8.00 -8.55 1.46
N ALA A 138 -6.98 -8.08 0.76
CA ALA A 138 -5.72 -8.79 0.60
C ALA A 138 -4.83 -8.74 1.87
N ILE A 139 -4.79 -7.61 2.57
CA ILE A 139 -3.78 -7.34 3.61
C ILE A 139 -4.43 -6.97 4.94
N CYS A 140 -5.23 -5.91 4.96
CA CYS A 140 -5.67 -5.26 6.20
C CYS A 140 -6.72 -6.07 6.97
N GLN A 141 -7.57 -6.81 6.27
CA GLN A 141 -8.67 -7.59 6.83
C GLN A 141 -8.20 -8.62 7.86
N THR A 142 -7.00 -9.17 7.68
CA THR A 142 -6.44 -10.18 8.60
C THR A 142 -6.46 -9.71 10.05
N CYS A 143 -6.16 -8.43 10.29
CA CYS A 143 -6.18 -7.86 11.62
C CYS A 143 -7.46 -7.06 11.90
N HIS A 144 -7.90 -6.25 10.95
CA HIS A 144 -9.03 -5.33 11.14
C HIS A 144 -10.40 -5.99 10.96
N GLY A 145 -10.50 -7.17 10.36
CA GLY A 145 -11.77 -7.89 10.22
C GLY A 145 -12.32 -8.37 11.56
N SER A 146 -11.48 -8.99 12.40
CA SER A 146 -11.88 -9.49 13.72
C SER A 146 -11.28 -8.70 14.90
N GLY A 147 -10.46 -7.69 14.64
CA GLY A 147 -9.81 -6.87 15.67
C GLY A 147 -8.67 -7.60 16.39
N VAL A 148 -7.84 -8.32 15.64
CA VAL A 148 -6.68 -9.06 16.16
C VAL A 148 -5.72 -8.09 16.86
N LEU A 149 -5.19 -8.49 18.03
CA LEU A 149 -4.30 -7.67 18.86
C LEU A 149 -4.88 -6.28 19.25
N GLY A 150 -6.21 -6.15 19.26
CA GLY A 150 -6.88 -4.88 19.55
C GLY A 150 -6.91 -3.90 18.37
N ALA A 151 -6.69 -4.38 17.14
CA ALA A 151 -6.91 -3.59 15.94
C ALA A 151 -8.36 -3.05 15.90
N PRO A 152 -8.60 -1.80 15.49
CA PRO A 152 -9.95 -1.26 15.34
C PRO A 152 -10.70 -2.08 14.29
N LYS A 153 -11.84 -2.63 14.68
CA LYS A 153 -12.64 -3.50 13.82
C LYS A 153 -13.24 -2.70 12.67
N PHE A 154 -13.12 -3.22 11.46
CA PHE A 154 -13.77 -2.67 10.29
C PHE A 154 -15.30 -2.63 10.48
N GLY A 155 -15.92 -1.48 10.18
CA GLY A 155 -17.34 -1.23 10.38
C GLY A 155 -17.75 -0.82 11.80
N ASP A 156 -16.80 -0.73 12.75
CA ASP A 156 -17.09 -0.33 14.13
C ASP A 156 -16.96 1.20 14.32
N ALA A 157 -18.06 1.92 14.11
CA ALA A 157 -18.09 3.37 14.27
C ALA A 157 -17.66 3.86 15.67
N GLY A 158 -17.87 3.07 16.72
CA GLY A 158 -17.43 3.41 18.07
C GLY A 158 -15.91 3.37 18.22
N ALA A 159 -15.25 2.40 17.59
CA ALA A 159 -13.79 2.29 17.58
C ALA A 159 -13.13 3.31 16.65
N TRP A 160 -13.79 3.64 15.53
CA TRP A 160 -13.26 4.51 14.48
C TRP A 160 -13.51 5.99 14.71
N GLY A 161 -14.62 6.40 15.35
CA GLY A 161 -14.92 7.82 15.60
C GLY A 161 -13.77 8.63 16.21
N PRO A 162 -13.15 8.19 17.32
CA PRO A 162 -12.00 8.88 17.92
C PRO A 162 -10.72 8.86 17.07
N ARG A 163 -10.63 7.95 16.08
CA ARG A 163 -9.49 7.87 15.14
C ARG A 163 -9.70 8.84 13.98
N ILE A 164 -10.90 8.83 13.40
CA ILE A 164 -11.31 9.76 12.35
C ILE A 164 -11.19 11.21 12.85
N ALA A 165 -11.52 11.47 14.12
CA ALA A 165 -11.36 12.79 14.73
C ALA A 165 -9.91 13.31 14.81
N GLN A 166 -8.90 12.44 14.66
CA GLN A 166 -7.48 12.87 14.59
C GLN A 166 -7.12 13.43 13.21
N GLY A 167 -7.97 13.20 12.20
CA GLY A 167 -7.77 13.64 10.83
C GLY A 167 -7.10 12.58 9.94
N THR A 168 -7.43 12.62 8.66
CA THR A 168 -7.04 11.61 7.67
C THR A 168 -5.52 11.51 7.51
N ASN A 169 -4.80 12.64 7.48
CA ASN A 169 -3.33 12.65 7.36
C ASN A 169 -2.65 11.85 8.48
N THR A 170 -3.18 11.94 9.70
CA THR A 170 -2.67 11.18 10.84
C THR A 170 -2.95 9.69 10.68
N LEU A 171 -4.11 9.29 10.14
CA LEU A 171 -4.41 7.88 9.87
C LEU A 171 -3.47 7.31 8.81
N TYR A 172 -3.21 8.07 7.73
CA TYR A 172 -2.25 7.67 6.71
C TYR A 172 -0.85 7.50 7.26
N ASP A 173 -0.36 8.47 8.05
CA ASP A 173 0.98 8.41 8.64
C ASP A 173 1.16 7.15 9.50
N HIS A 174 0.19 6.86 10.38
CA HIS A 174 0.22 5.64 11.19
C HIS A 174 0.11 4.36 10.35
N ALA A 175 -0.67 4.35 9.27
CA ALA A 175 -0.80 3.18 8.39
C ALA A 175 0.47 2.92 7.58
N ILE A 176 1.12 3.97 7.08
CA ILE A 176 2.35 3.90 6.29
C ILE A 176 3.53 3.53 7.18
N ASN A 177 3.71 4.24 8.29
CA ASN A 177 4.88 4.09 9.17
C ASN A 177 4.71 3.01 10.25
N GLY A 178 3.47 2.55 10.48
CA GLY A 178 3.12 1.61 11.54
C GLY A 178 2.82 2.30 12.86
N LEU A 179 2.03 1.64 13.70
CA LEU A 179 1.65 2.13 15.04
C LEU A 179 1.37 0.97 15.98
N ASN A 180 2.02 0.95 17.14
CA ASN A 180 1.85 -0.09 18.15
C ASN A 180 2.09 -1.50 17.56
N ALA A 181 1.06 -2.36 17.54
CA ALA A 181 1.11 -3.70 16.96
C ALA A 181 0.83 -3.72 15.45
N MET A 182 0.45 -2.59 14.84
CA MET A 182 0.23 -2.48 13.40
C MET A 182 1.58 -2.23 12.71
N PRO A 183 2.07 -3.15 11.86
CA PRO A 183 3.31 -2.96 11.11
C PRO A 183 3.17 -1.85 10.05
N ALA A 184 4.31 -1.29 9.65
CA ALA A 184 4.38 -0.35 8.52
C ALA A 184 3.73 -0.96 7.26
N ARG A 185 2.87 -0.19 6.59
CA ARG A 185 2.12 -0.58 5.39
C ARG A 185 1.32 -1.89 5.55
N GLY A 186 0.86 -2.20 6.76
CA GLY A 186 0.16 -3.46 7.04
C GLY A 186 1.04 -4.71 6.91
N GLY A 187 2.37 -4.54 6.85
CA GLY A 187 3.34 -5.64 6.70
C GLY A 187 3.54 -6.08 5.25
N ALA A 188 3.10 -5.29 4.28
CA ALA A 188 3.27 -5.54 2.86
C ALA A 188 4.23 -4.54 2.21
N ASP A 189 4.84 -4.93 1.10
CA ASP A 189 5.68 -4.06 0.28
C ASP A 189 4.84 -3.44 -0.84
N ILE A 190 4.03 -2.44 -0.49
CA ILE A 190 3.08 -1.77 -1.38
C ILE A 190 3.34 -0.26 -1.40
N PRO A 191 2.99 0.47 -2.48
CA PRO A 191 3.15 1.92 -2.51
C PRO A 191 2.23 2.58 -1.46
N ASP A 192 2.65 3.76 -0.96
CA ASP A 192 1.90 4.50 0.07
C ASP A 192 0.49 4.87 -0.39
N GLU A 193 0.29 5.09 -1.70
CA GLU A 193 -1.02 5.39 -2.29
C GLU A 193 -2.02 4.25 -2.08
N GLU A 194 -1.59 2.98 -2.19
CA GLU A 194 -2.47 1.83 -1.92
C GLU A 194 -2.84 1.73 -0.44
N VAL A 195 -1.91 2.10 0.45
CA VAL A 195 -2.18 2.18 1.89
C VAL A 195 -3.22 3.25 2.18
N GLN A 196 -3.10 4.42 1.56
CA GLN A 196 -4.05 5.54 1.71
C GLN A 196 -5.44 5.14 1.21
N ASN A 197 -5.53 4.51 0.03
CA ASN A 197 -6.78 3.99 -0.51
C ASN A 197 -7.45 3.01 0.47
N ALA A 198 -6.68 2.10 1.08
CA ALA A 198 -7.20 1.15 2.07
C ALA A 198 -7.71 1.86 3.34
N VAL A 199 -6.99 2.87 3.83
CA VAL A 199 -7.43 3.68 4.98
C VAL A 199 -8.75 4.38 4.67
N ASP A 200 -8.87 4.98 3.48
CA ASP A 200 -10.11 5.66 3.05
C ASP A 200 -11.29 4.70 3.01
N TYR A 201 -11.09 3.52 2.41
CA TYR A 201 -12.10 2.48 2.39
C TYR A 201 -12.53 2.08 3.81
N MET A 202 -11.58 1.88 4.71
CA MET A 202 -11.89 1.50 6.09
C MET A 202 -12.61 2.60 6.87
N VAL A 203 -12.24 3.86 6.65
CA VAL A 203 -12.90 5.03 7.25
C VAL A 203 -14.32 5.18 6.73
N GLU A 204 -14.53 5.12 5.41
CA GLU A 204 -15.85 5.23 4.79
C GLU A 204 -16.81 4.18 5.35
N GLN A 205 -16.36 2.93 5.45
CA GLN A 205 -17.18 1.82 5.92
C GLN A 205 -17.39 1.81 7.45
N SER A 206 -16.67 2.66 8.19
CA SER A 206 -16.70 2.72 9.66
C SER A 206 -17.09 4.10 10.20
N SER A 207 -17.57 5.01 9.35
CA SER A 207 -17.99 6.36 9.72
C SER A 207 -19.47 6.46 10.11
#